data_AF-A0A221SZ02-F1
#
_entry.id   AF-A0A221SZ02-F1
#
_cell.length_a   1.000
_cell.length_b   1.000
_cell.length_c   1.000
_cell.angle_alpha   90.00
_cell.angle_beta   90.00
_cell.angle_gamma   90.00
#
_symmetry.space_group_name_H-M   'P 1'
#
loop_
_entity.id
_entity.type
_entity.pdbx_description
1 polymer ?
#
loop_
_entity_poly.entity_id
_entity_poly.type
_entity_poly.pdbx_seq_one_letter_code
_entity_poly.pdbx_strand_id
1 'polypeptide(L)'
;MRRLLVLLALCTGGMSGAQALPSVSEVQKLPLLHDPAAPVVKQVFTAAERNLISGVARAVNARREFQAFLARHGASPINSNHVLLSFVAPFRSAVAERLTVLQVFAGDAAWLVFAFGEGNRVQVYASAGSGGPFCAWTQAYTVKDLNADGRRELALVQACADGPGGASALHLYGAGPGGFQFWGSAELTSHFGGDNRWSMRSSCLFVRKGRTFEVYAVRRLEEGFYQGGYGRENLRLTEEGMAVVRVHLRVSPEARQFPLVRLF
;
A
#
# COMPACT_ATOMS: atom_id res chain seq x y z
N MET A 1 42.22 10.46 -7.07
CA MET A 1 40.89 9.92 -6.68
C MET A 1 39.84 10.56 -7.58
N ARG A 2 39.33 9.82 -8.58
CA ARG A 2 38.36 10.31 -9.57
C ARG A 2 36.94 10.00 -9.05
N ARG A 3 36.11 11.04 -8.90
CA ARG A 3 34.67 10.92 -8.60
C ARG A 3 33.94 10.38 -9.83
N LEU A 4 33.38 9.18 -9.72
CA LEU A 4 32.53 8.58 -10.74
C LEU A 4 31.10 9.09 -10.51
N LEU A 5 30.69 10.10 -11.27
CA LEU A 5 29.32 10.58 -11.34
C LEU A 5 28.53 9.57 -12.17
N VAL A 6 27.76 8.69 -11.53
CA VAL A 6 26.88 7.75 -12.24
C VAL A 6 25.60 8.49 -12.61
N LEU A 7 25.59 9.07 -13.81
CA LEU A 7 24.38 9.57 -14.46
C LEU A 7 23.67 8.37 -15.12
N LEU A 8 22.66 7.82 -14.46
CA LEU A 8 21.77 6.83 -15.07
C LEU A 8 20.61 7.55 -15.76
N ALA A 9 20.83 7.90 -17.02
CA ALA A 9 19.78 8.31 -17.94
C ALA A 9 19.93 7.45 -19.19
N LEU A 10 19.07 6.44 -19.38
CA LEU A 10 18.88 5.73 -20.66
C LEU A 10 17.59 4.89 -20.60
N CYS A 11 16.49 5.52 -20.99
CA CYS A 11 15.39 4.90 -21.73
C CYS A 11 14.85 5.96 -22.68
N THR A 12 15.50 6.09 -23.84
CA THR A 12 15.09 6.97 -24.93
C THR A 12 14.00 6.30 -25.76
N GLY A 13 12.74 6.59 -25.41
CA GLY A 13 11.58 6.44 -26.28
C GLY A 13 10.85 7.77 -26.29
N GLY A 14 10.70 8.39 -27.46
CA GLY A 14 10.27 9.78 -27.63
C GLY A 14 8.98 10.13 -26.87
N MET A 15 9.12 10.90 -25.79
CA MET A 15 8.06 11.72 -25.22
C MET A 15 8.51 13.17 -25.33
N SER A 16 7.94 13.89 -26.29
CA SER A 16 8.03 15.34 -26.37
C SER A 16 7.49 15.95 -25.07
N GLY A 17 8.39 16.53 -24.27
CA GLY A 17 8.05 17.21 -23.01
C GLY A 17 8.35 16.42 -21.74
N ALA A 18 9.56 15.85 -21.61
CA ALA A 18 10.04 15.39 -20.31
C ALA A 18 10.23 16.62 -19.39
N GLN A 19 9.20 16.95 -18.60
CA GLN A 19 9.33 17.91 -17.52
C GLN A 19 10.47 17.46 -16.60
N ALA A 20 11.38 18.38 -16.30
CA ALA A 20 12.43 18.13 -15.32
C ALA A 20 11.80 17.66 -14.00
N LEU A 21 12.43 16.67 -13.35
CA LEU A 21 12.01 16.26 -12.02
C LEU A 21 12.23 17.42 -11.04
N PRO A 22 11.29 17.67 -10.10
CA PRO A 22 11.51 18.64 -9.04
C PRO A 22 12.67 18.20 -8.16
N SER A 23 13.35 19.17 -7.56
CA SER A 23 14.39 18.94 -6.55
C SER A 23 13.82 18.30 -5.28
N VAL A 24 14.68 17.69 -4.46
CA VAL A 24 14.28 17.07 -3.17
C VAL A 24 13.57 18.09 -2.28
N SER A 25 14.08 19.32 -2.17
CA SER A 25 13.51 20.37 -1.32
C SER A 25 12.16 20.87 -1.82
N GLU A 26 11.90 20.83 -3.13
CA GLU A 26 10.57 21.11 -3.69
C GLU A 26 9.58 19.99 -3.40
N VAL A 27 10.01 18.72 -3.52
CA VAL A 27 9.15 17.56 -3.22
C VAL A 27 8.79 17.50 -1.74
N GLN A 28 9.73 17.76 -0.84
CA GLN A 28 9.50 17.72 0.61
C GLN A 28 8.52 18.80 1.11
N LYS A 29 8.22 19.82 0.31
CA LYS A 29 7.15 20.80 0.60
C LYS A 29 5.75 20.28 0.26
N LEU A 30 5.65 19.20 -0.52
CA LEU A 30 4.38 18.59 -0.85
C LEU A 30 3.81 17.82 0.36
N PRO A 31 2.49 17.57 0.40
CA PRO A 31 1.90 16.66 1.37
C PRO A 31 2.59 15.29 1.38
N LEU A 32 2.97 14.84 2.57
CA LEU A 32 3.49 13.50 2.82
C LEU A 32 2.35 12.47 2.73
N LEU A 33 2.55 11.45 1.90
CA LEU A 33 1.64 10.31 1.74
C LEU A 33 2.06 9.11 2.61
N HIS A 34 3.37 8.89 2.73
CA HIS A 34 3.93 7.81 3.54
C HIS A 34 5.37 8.13 3.96
N ASP A 35 5.71 7.79 5.20
CA ASP A 35 7.08 7.81 5.71
C ASP A 35 7.37 6.47 6.40
N PRO A 36 8.34 5.67 5.92
CA PRO A 36 8.66 4.38 6.49
C PRO A 36 9.26 4.48 7.91
N ALA A 37 9.74 5.65 8.33
CA ALA A 37 10.21 5.89 9.69
C ALA A 37 9.07 6.28 10.65
N ALA A 38 7.89 6.61 10.14
CA ALA A 38 6.75 6.94 10.99
C ALA A 38 6.26 5.69 11.74
N PRO A 39 5.83 5.83 13.01
CA PRO A 39 5.30 4.70 13.75
C PRO A 39 4.05 4.15 13.08
N VAL A 40 3.95 2.82 13.05
CA VAL A 40 2.75 2.14 12.53
C VAL A 40 1.56 2.45 13.43
N VAL A 41 0.58 3.16 12.90
CA VAL A 41 -0.66 3.45 13.62
C VAL A 41 -1.70 2.39 13.25
N LYS A 42 -2.09 1.59 14.25
CA LYS A 42 -3.24 0.67 14.12
C LYS A 42 -4.49 1.35 14.66
N GLN A 43 -5.61 1.22 13.95
CA GLN A 43 -6.87 1.74 14.44
C GLN A 43 -7.30 0.94 15.68
N VAL A 44 -7.62 1.67 16.76
CA VAL A 44 -8.19 1.08 17.96
C VAL A 44 -9.70 1.28 17.92
N PHE A 45 -10.44 0.17 18.03
CA PHE A 45 -11.90 0.18 17.98
C PHE A 45 -12.50 0.19 19.40
N THR A 46 -13.50 1.04 19.58
CA THR A 46 -14.40 1.00 20.74
C THR A 46 -15.24 -0.28 20.75
N ALA A 47 -15.89 -0.58 21.87
CA ALA A 47 -16.81 -1.73 21.96
C ALA A 47 -17.97 -1.62 20.94
N ALA A 48 -18.53 -0.43 20.76
CA ALA A 48 -19.59 -0.18 19.78
C ALA A 48 -19.11 -0.42 18.35
N GLU A 49 -17.92 0.07 17.98
CA GLU A 49 -17.34 -0.18 16.67
C GLU A 49 -17.01 -1.66 16.44
N ARG A 50 -16.52 -2.37 17.47
CA ARG A 50 -16.30 -3.82 17.39
C ARG A 50 -17.60 -4.58 17.14
N ASN A 51 -18.72 -4.17 17.75
CA ASN A 51 -20.02 -4.76 17.49
C ASN A 51 -20.49 -4.54 16.04
N LEU A 52 -20.30 -3.32 15.52
CA LEU A 52 -20.60 -2.99 14.12
C LEU A 52 -19.74 -3.83 13.15
N ILE A 53 -18.43 -3.87 13.38
CA ILE A 53 -17.47 -4.68 12.62
C ILE A 53 -17.84 -6.16 12.65
N SER A 54 -18.24 -6.67 13.81
CA SER A 54 -18.68 -8.06 13.95
C SER A 54 -19.95 -8.33 13.13
N GLY A 55 -20.86 -7.35 13.05
CA GLY A 55 -22.00 -7.38 12.15
C GLY A 55 -21.59 -7.46 10.68
N VAL A 56 -20.65 -6.62 10.25
CA VAL A 56 -20.08 -6.67 8.89
C VAL A 56 -19.44 -8.03 8.61
N ALA A 57 -18.58 -8.52 9.50
CA ALA A 57 -17.92 -9.82 9.36
C ALA A 57 -18.94 -10.97 9.22
N ARG A 58 -20.01 -10.98 10.04
CA ARG A 58 -21.11 -11.93 9.90
C ARG A 58 -21.82 -11.81 8.56
N ALA A 59 -22.12 -10.59 8.12
CA ALA A 59 -22.79 -10.34 6.85
C ALA A 59 -21.95 -10.80 5.65
N VAL A 60 -20.62 -10.61 5.68
CA VAL A 60 -19.72 -11.12 4.65
C VAL A 60 -19.64 -12.65 4.71
N ASN A 61 -19.45 -13.23 5.90
CA ASN A 61 -19.41 -14.69 6.08
C ASN A 61 -20.72 -15.36 5.66
N ALA A 62 -21.89 -14.73 5.82
CA ALA A 62 -23.17 -15.34 5.44
C ALA A 62 -23.35 -15.48 3.92
N ARG A 63 -22.45 -14.93 3.11
CA ARG A 63 -22.62 -14.84 1.65
C ARG A 63 -22.04 -16.07 0.97
N ARG A 64 -22.84 -16.66 0.07
CA ARG A 64 -22.51 -17.93 -0.59
C ARG A 64 -21.23 -17.84 -1.42
N GLU A 65 -21.03 -16.73 -2.11
CA GLU A 65 -19.86 -16.46 -2.94
C GLU A 65 -18.60 -16.37 -2.08
N PHE A 66 -18.69 -15.73 -0.91
CA PHE A 66 -17.58 -15.65 0.02
C PHE A 66 -17.31 -16.99 0.69
N GLN A 67 -18.33 -17.76 1.05
CA GLN A 67 -18.16 -19.13 1.55
C GLN A 67 -17.50 -20.05 0.50
N ALA A 68 -17.89 -19.93 -0.77
CA ALA A 68 -17.24 -20.65 -1.86
C ALA A 68 -15.78 -20.22 -2.04
N PHE A 69 -15.47 -18.93 -1.87
CA PHE A 69 -14.10 -18.42 -1.82
C PHE A 69 -13.30 -19.03 -0.66
N LEU A 70 -13.85 -19.02 0.56
CA LEU A 70 -13.19 -19.60 1.73
C LEU A 70 -12.88 -21.09 1.53
N ALA A 71 -13.86 -21.85 1.04
CA ALA A 71 -13.70 -23.28 0.77
C ALA A 71 -12.66 -23.55 -0.32
N ARG A 72 -12.66 -22.77 -1.42
CA ARG A 72 -11.71 -22.92 -2.52
C ARG A 72 -10.27 -22.69 -2.10
N HIS A 73 -10.04 -21.76 -1.17
CA HIS A 73 -8.69 -21.33 -0.78
C HIS A 73 -8.28 -21.81 0.61
N GLY A 74 -9.09 -22.65 1.28
CA GLY A 74 -8.81 -23.15 2.62
C GLY A 74 -8.71 -22.04 3.68
N ALA A 75 -9.45 -20.94 3.49
CA ALA A 75 -9.43 -19.80 4.41
C ALA A 75 -10.43 -19.96 5.55
N SER A 76 -10.11 -19.34 6.69
CA SER A 76 -11.03 -19.27 7.82
C SER A 76 -12.03 -18.12 7.69
N PRO A 77 -13.25 -18.25 8.27
CA PRO A 77 -14.21 -17.15 8.34
C PRO A 77 -13.63 -15.88 8.96
N ILE A 78 -14.08 -14.73 8.49
CA ILE A 78 -13.56 -13.44 8.98
C ILE A 78 -14.20 -13.05 10.31
N ASN A 79 -13.47 -12.29 11.13
CA ASN A 79 -13.94 -11.78 12.41
C ASN A 79 -13.31 -10.40 12.67
N SER A 80 -13.60 -9.78 13.81
CA SER A 80 -13.11 -8.43 14.12
C SER A 80 -11.58 -8.30 14.20
N ASN A 81 -10.86 -9.39 14.47
CA ASN A 81 -9.40 -9.38 14.55
C ASN A 81 -8.74 -9.29 13.17
N HIS A 82 -9.50 -9.52 12.11
CA HIS A 82 -9.05 -9.40 10.72
C HIS A 82 -9.18 -7.99 10.16
N VAL A 83 -9.73 -7.02 10.91
CA VAL A 83 -9.94 -5.66 10.41
C VAL A 83 -8.66 -4.84 10.49
N LEU A 84 -8.27 -4.26 9.36
CA LEU A 84 -7.17 -3.30 9.27
C LEU A 84 -7.65 -1.87 9.49
N LEU A 85 -8.84 -1.55 8.99
CA LEU A 85 -9.43 -0.20 9.01
C LEU A 85 -10.95 -0.29 8.93
N SER A 86 -11.65 0.57 9.68
CA SER A 86 -13.07 0.88 9.45
C SER A 86 -13.30 2.39 9.56
N PHE A 87 -13.81 3.01 8.49
CA PHE A 87 -13.92 4.46 8.41
C PHE A 87 -15.15 4.89 7.61
N VAL A 88 -15.75 6.04 7.96
CA VAL A 88 -16.88 6.63 7.23
C VAL A 88 -16.42 7.85 6.45
N ALA A 89 -16.52 7.78 5.13
CA ALA A 89 -16.19 8.90 4.23
C ALA A 89 -16.86 8.71 2.87
N PRO A 90 -16.88 9.75 2.01
CA PRO A 90 -17.24 9.57 0.61
C PRO A 90 -16.12 8.79 -0.09
N PHE A 91 -16.32 7.51 -0.41
CA PHE A 91 -15.30 6.69 -1.10
C PHE A 91 -15.66 6.46 -2.56
N ARG A 92 -16.84 5.91 -2.85
CA ARG A 92 -17.25 5.59 -4.23
C ARG A 92 -18.12 6.68 -4.85
N SER A 93 -18.84 7.41 -4.01
CA SER A 93 -19.71 8.54 -4.38
C SER A 93 -19.46 9.74 -3.46
N ALA A 94 -20.13 10.86 -3.72
CA ALA A 94 -20.12 12.03 -2.83
C ALA A 94 -20.84 11.77 -1.48
N VAL A 95 -21.65 10.72 -1.39
CA VAL A 95 -22.33 10.33 -0.15
C VAL A 95 -21.37 9.54 0.72
N ALA A 96 -21.28 9.93 1.99
CA ALA A 96 -20.47 9.22 2.97
C ALA A 96 -20.98 7.79 3.19
N GLU A 97 -20.07 6.83 3.16
CA GLU A 97 -20.33 5.42 3.41
C GLU A 97 -19.24 4.84 4.30
N ARG A 98 -19.57 3.75 5.02
CA ARG A 98 -18.55 3.01 5.76
C ARG A 98 -17.78 2.10 4.81
N LEU A 99 -16.46 2.18 4.86
CA LEU A 99 -15.54 1.18 4.34
C LEU A 99 -14.93 0.42 5.52
N THR A 100 -15.05 -0.92 5.51
CA THR A 100 -14.30 -1.81 6.39
C THR A 100 -13.36 -2.67 5.55
N VAL A 101 -12.07 -2.58 5.84
CA VAL A 101 -11.02 -3.34 5.15
C VAL A 101 -10.60 -4.49 6.05
N LEU A 102 -10.73 -5.71 5.54
CA LEU A 102 -10.35 -6.93 6.25
C LEU A 102 -9.24 -7.65 5.50
N GLN A 103 -8.36 -8.30 6.24
CA GLN A 103 -7.36 -9.22 5.70
C GLN A 103 -7.75 -10.66 6.00
N VAL A 104 -7.73 -11.51 4.99
CA VAL A 104 -8.01 -12.94 5.10
C VAL A 104 -6.78 -13.72 4.66
N PHE A 105 -6.31 -14.63 5.50
CA PHE A 105 -5.26 -15.56 5.13
C PHE A 105 -5.88 -16.81 4.53
N ALA A 106 -5.38 -17.20 3.36
CA ALA A 106 -5.82 -18.38 2.63
C ALA A 106 -4.59 -19.13 2.10
N GLY A 107 -4.20 -20.19 2.82
CA GLY A 107 -2.86 -20.76 2.70
C GLY A 107 -1.79 -19.69 2.96
N ASP A 108 -0.93 -19.50 1.97
CA ASP A 108 0.22 -18.59 2.04
C ASP A 108 -0.08 -17.16 1.56
N ALA A 109 -1.31 -16.89 1.11
CA ALA A 109 -1.68 -15.60 0.53
C ALA A 109 -2.53 -14.75 1.49
N ALA A 110 -2.23 -13.45 1.53
CA ALA A 110 -3.06 -12.46 2.21
C ALA A 110 -4.01 -11.78 1.21
N TRP A 111 -5.30 -12.00 1.41
CA TRP A 111 -6.39 -11.42 0.61
C TRP A 111 -6.98 -10.20 1.30
N LEU A 112 -7.31 -9.15 0.55
CA LEU A 112 -8.08 -8.04 1.06
C LEU A 112 -9.55 -8.23 0.74
N VAL A 113 -10.39 -7.91 1.72
CA VAL A 113 -11.84 -7.81 1.58
C VAL A 113 -12.25 -6.39 1.91
N PHE A 114 -12.92 -5.73 0.97
CA PHE A 114 -13.47 -4.38 1.12
C PHE A 114 -14.98 -4.49 1.26
N ALA A 115 -15.48 -4.15 2.45
CA ALA A 115 -16.89 -4.13 2.77
C ALA A 115 -17.39 -2.69 2.83
N PHE A 116 -18.28 -2.34 1.91
CA PHE A 116 -18.94 -1.03 1.88
C PHE A 116 -20.36 -1.12 2.45
N GLY A 117 -20.65 -0.29 3.44
CA GLY A 117 -21.95 -0.24 4.13
C GLY A 117 -21.90 -0.72 5.58
N GLU A 118 -23.08 -0.92 6.17
CA GLU A 118 -23.24 -1.30 7.57
C GLU A 118 -24.33 -2.37 7.74
N GLY A 119 -24.25 -3.12 8.85
CA GLY A 119 -25.21 -4.17 9.19
C GLY A 119 -25.32 -5.23 8.10
N ASN A 120 -26.54 -5.50 7.64
CA ASN A 120 -26.81 -6.51 6.60
C ASN A 120 -26.74 -5.95 5.17
N ARG A 121 -26.52 -4.64 5.00
CA ARG A 121 -26.47 -3.96 3.70
C ARG A 121 -25.01 -3.67 3.33
N VAL A 122 -24.24 -4.74 3.16
CA VAL A 122 -22.83 -4.66 2.79
C VAL A 122 -22.64 -5.13 1.35
N GLN A 123 -21.95 -4.31 0.56
CA GLN A 123 -21.39 -4.69 -0.74
C GLN A 123 -19.93 -5.07 -0.55
N VAL A 124 -19.51 -6.17 -1.16
CA VAL A 124 -18.19 -6.76 -0.89
C VAL A 124 -17.38 -6.92 -2.16
N TYR A 125 -16.13 -6.50 -2.06
CA TYR A 125 -15.10 -6.71 -3.06
C TYR A 125 -13.95 -7.50 -2.43
N ALA A 126 -13.34 -8.40 -3.18
CA ALA A 126 -12.10 -9.05 -2.78
C ALA A 126 -10.98 -8.70 -3.77
N SER A 127 -9.78 -8.43 -3.27
CA SER A 127 -8.59 -8.35 -4.13
C SER A 127 -8.20 -9.74 -4.62
N ALA A 128 -7.32 -9.81 -5.61
CA ALA A 128 -6.48 -11.02 -5.75
C ALA A 128 -5.62 -11.18 -4.48
N GLY A 129 -5.40 -12.42 -4.06
CA GLY A 129 -4.43 -12.73 -3.00
C GLY A 129 -3.06 -12.22 -3.41
N SER A 130 -2.41 -11.48 -2.53
CA SER A 130 -1.10 -10.90 -2.81
C SER A 130 -0.03 -11.55 -1.94
N GLY A 131 1.12 -11.82 -2.56
CA GLY A 131 2.31 -12.29 -1.87
C GLY A 131 2.39 -13.80 -1.65
N GLY A 132 3.60 -14.26 -1.36
CA GLY A 132 3.86 -15.61 -0.85
C GLY A 132 3.72 -15.69 0.67
N PRO A 133 4.12 -16.81 1.31
CA PRO A 133 3.81 -17.16 2.71
C PRO A 133 4.19 -16.13 3.77
N PHE A 134 5.02 -15.16 3.42
CA PHE A 134 5.60 -14.18 4.33
C PHE A 134 5.06 -12.77 4.10
N CYS A 135 3.98 -12.61 3.34
CA CYS A 135 3.39 -11.32 3.04
C CYS A 135 2.11 -11.06 3.83
N ALA A 136 1.99 -9.86 4.41
CA ALA A 136 0.80 -9.41 5.11
C ALA A 136 0.53 -7.92 4.85
N TRP A 137 -0.72 -7.51 5.02
CA TRP A 137 -1.07 -6.10 5.02
C TRP A 137 -0.88 -5.56 6.44
N THR A 138 0.08 -4.67 6.60
CA THR A 138 0.53 -4.24 7.92
C THR A 138 -0.09 -2.92 8.35
N GLN A 139 -0.53 -2.10 7.39
CA GLN A 139 -1.13 -0.80 7.64
C GLN A 139 -2.25 -0.49 6.66
N ALA A 140 -3.24 0.26 7.14
CA ALA A 140 -4.34 0.77 6.34
C ALA A 140 -4.74 2.16 6.81
N TYR A 141 -4.86 3.10 5.88
CA TYR A 141 -5.30 4.46 6.20
C TYR A 141 -6.01 5.11 5.02
N THR A 142 -6.91 6.05 5.33
CA THR A 142 -7.56 6.85 4.28
C THR A 142 -6.67 8.01 3.88
N VAL A 143 -6.69 8.33 2.59
CA VAL A 143 -6.03 9.52 2.05
C VAL A 143 -7.11 10.52 1.66
N LYS A 144 -6.87 11.79 1.99
CA LYS A 144 -7.85 12.84 1.74
C LYS A 144 -7.71 13.34 0.30
N ASP A 145 -8.59 12.91 -0.58
CA ASP A 145 -8.90 13.53 -1.88
C ASP A 145 -7.65 13.84 -2.69
N LEU A 146 -6.97 12.80 -3.14
CA LEU A 146 -5.76 12.89 -3.95
C LEU A 146 -6.06 13.50 -5.32
N ASN A 147 -7.16 13.04 -5.94
CA ASN A 147 -7.53 13.44 -7.29
C ASN A 147 -8.46 14.66 -7.36
N ALA A 148 -8.72 15.34 -6.23
CA ALA A 148 -9.56 16.53 -6.14
C ALA A 148 -11.00 16.32 -6.68
N ASP A 149 -11.58 15.14 -6.44
CA ASP A 149 -12.94 14.79 -6.80
C ASP A 149 -13.92 14.77 -5.62
N GLY A 150 -13.43 15.09 -4.41
CA GLY A 150 -14.20 15.14 -3.18
C GLY A 150 -14.40 13.79 -2.50
N ARG A 151 -13.85 12.71 -3.06
CA ARG A 151 -13.86 11.37 -2.46
C ARG A 151 -12.51 11.08 -1.80
N ARG A 152 -12.50 10.13 -0.88
CA ARG A 152 -11.29 9.63 -0.23
C ARG A 152 -10.77 8.40 -0.92
N GLU A 153 -9.45 8.30 -0.95
CA GLU A 153 -8.72 7.11 -1.34
C GLU A 153 -8.33 6.29 -0.11
N LEU A 154 -7.85 5.08 -0.37
CA LEU A 154 -7.30 4.17 0.61
C LEU A 154 -5.86 3.86 0.25
N ALA A 155 -4.98 3.95 1.23
CA ALA A 155 -3.62 3.45 1.16
C ALA A 155 -3.49 2.21 2.06
N LEU A 156 -2.87 1.17 1.50
CA LEU A 156 -2.59 -0.08 2.19
C LEU A 156 -1.11 -0.40 2.05
N VAL A 157 -0.46 -0.72 3.15
CA VAL A 157 0.94 -1.16 3.14
C VAL A 157 0.97 -2.67 3.19
N GLN A 158 1.57 -3.27 2.17
CA GLN A 158 1.95 -4.68 2.18
C GLN A 158 3.42 -4.76 2.60
N ALA A 159 3.74 -5.67 3.51
CA ALA A 159 5.12 -6.03 3.83
C ALA A 159 5.29 -7.54 3.65
N CYS A 160 6.45 -7.94 3.14
CA CYS A 160 6.82 -9.31 2.85
C CYS A 160 8.19 -9.62 3.47
N ALA A 161 8.27 -10.74 4.20
CA ALA A 161 9.45 -11.28 4.88
C ALA A 161 10.11 -10.36 5.91
N ASP A 162 10.59 -10.96 7.01
CA ASP A 162 11.44 -10.29 8.00
C ASP A 162 12.91 -10.67 7.70
N GLY A 163 13.75 -9.69 7.33
CA GLY A 163 15.20 -9.90 7.15
C GLY A 163 15.78 -9.48 5.78
N PRO A 164 17.02 -9.89 5.46
CA PRO A 164 17.67 -9.59 4.18
C PRO A 164 16.94 -10.30 3.04
N GLY A 165 16.07 -9.56 2.34
CA GLY A 165 15.12 -10.07 1.36
C GLY A 165 13.70 -9.55 1.57
N GLY A 166 13.44 -8.87 2.69
CA GLY A 166 12.19 -8.19 2.94
C GLY A 166 11.91 -7.06 1.94
N ALA A 167 10.64 -6.83 1.66
CA ALA A 167 10.19 -5.69 0.87
C ALA A 167 8.83 -5.21 1.36
N SER A 168 8.57 -3.91 1.21
CA SER A 168 7.25 -3.35 1.45
C SER A 168 6.83 -2.42 0.33
N ALA A 169 5.53 -2.36 0.09
CA ALA A 169 4.93 -1.52 -0.92
C ALA A 169 3.66 -0.87 -0.40
N LEU A 170 3.41 0.36 -0.84
CA LEU A 170 2.16 1.06 -0.64
C LEU A 170 1.28 0.84 -1.86
N HIS A 171 0.06 0.39 -1.62
CA HIS A 171 -0.98 0.18 -2.62
C HIS A 171 -2.05 1.24 -2.46
N LEU A 172 -2.37 1.95 -3.54
CA LEU A 172 -3.46 2.92 -3.57
C LEU A 172 -4.70 2.32 -4.21
N TYR A 173 -5.85 2.61 -3.60
CA TYR A 173 -7.16 2.29 -4.10
C TYR A 173 -8.04 3.52 -4.04
N GLY A 174 -8.93 3.67 -5.01
CA GLY A 174 -9.87 4.77 -5.06
C GLY A 174 -11.02 4.49 -6.01
N ALA A 175 -11.90 5.47 -6.18
CA ALA A 175 -13.00 5.34 -7.12
C ALA A 175 -12.49 5.34 -8.58
N GLY A 176 -13.22 4.65 -9.45
CA GLY A 176 -12.98 4.56 -10.88
C GLY A 176 -14.24 4.12 -11.64
N PRO A 177 -14.14 3.92 -12.96
CA PRO A 177 -15.30 3.64 -13.81
C PRO A 177 -16.11 2.40 -13.39
N GLY A 178 -15.47 1.39 -12.80
CA GLY A 178 -16.10 0.17 -12.29
C GLY A 178 -16.46 0.20 -10.79
N GLY A 179 -16.33 1.34 -10.13
CA GLY A 179 -16.49 1.48 -8.68
C GLY A 179 -15.16 1.63 -7.96
N PHE A 180 -14.98 1.01 -6.80
CA PHE A 180 -13.70 1.04 -6.09
C PHE A 180 -12.69 0.12 -6.78
N GLN A 181 -11.46 0.58 -6.99
CA GLN A 181 -10.45 -0.16 -7.75
C GLN A 181 -9.03 0.16 -7.30
N PHE A 182 -8.10 -0.73 -7.63
CA PHE A 182 -6.66 -0.52 -7.45
C PHE A 182 -6.15 0.53 -8.45
N TRP A 183 -5.38 1.50 -7.96
CA TRP A 183 -4.79 2.58 -8.77
C TRP A 183 -3.31 2.38 -9.06
N GLY A 184 -2.61 1.57 -8.27
CA GLY A 184 -1.18 1.34 -8.43
C GLY A 184 -0.46 1.13 -7.11
N SER A 185 0.80 0.71 -7.20
CA SER A 185 1.66 0.51 -6.04
C SER A 185 3.00 1.22 -6.19
N ALA A 186 3.59 1.55 -5.04
CA ALA A 186 4.90 2.17 -4.91
C ALA A 186 5.74 1.37 -3.93
N GLU A 187 6.96 1.01 -4.32
CA GLU A 187 7.93 0.40 -3.40
C GLU A 187 8.27 1.39 -2.28
N LEU A 188 8.16 0.92 -1.03
CA LEU A 188 8.48 1.67 0.16
C LEU A 188 9.86 1.29 0.68
N THR A 189 10.05 0.00 0.96
CA THR A 189 11.34 -0.54 1.37
C THR A 189 11.71 -1.76 0.56
N SER A 190 12.99 -1.93 0.33
CA SER A 190 13.54 -3.14 -0.28
C SER A 190 14.93 -3.43 0.28
N HIS A 191 15.14 -4.67 0.68
CA HIS A 191 16.41 -5.17 1.19
C HIS A 191 17.10 -6.00 0.11
N PHE A 192 18.34 -5.67 -0.21
CA PHE A 192 19.17 -6.44 -1.13
C PHE A 192 20.55 -6.68 -0.53
N GLY A 193 21.08 -7.88 -0.66
CA GLY A 193 22.37 -8.22 -0.11
C GLY A 193 22.75 -9.68 -0.24
N GLY A 194 24.04 -9.92 -0.41
CA GLY A 194 24.71 -11.22 -0.31
C GLY A 194 26.04 -11.02 0.43
N ASP A 195 26.66 -12.11 0.87
CA ASP A 195 28.02 -12.09 1.45
C ASP A 195 28.22 -11.05 2.56
N ASN A 196 27.39 -11.09 3.60
CA ASN A 196 27.49 -10.21 4.78
C ASN A 196 27.39 -8.71 4.46
N ARG A 197 26.87 -8.32 3.29
CA ARG A 197 26.53 -6.94 2.94
C ARG A 197 25.04 -6.81 2.76
N TRP A 198 24.48 -5.72 3.23
CA TRP A 198 23.09 -5.38 2.98
C TRP A 198 22.97 -3.93 2.53
N SER A 199 21.96 -3.70 1.69
CA SER A 199 21.50 -2.38 1.29
C SER A 199 19.99 -2.34 1.54
N MET A 200 19.54 -1.28 2.20
CA MET A 200 18.13 -0.98 2.36
C MET A 200 17.86 0.29 1.58
N ARG A 201 16.88 0.21 0.70
CA ARG A 201 16.26 1.39 0.13
C ARG A 201 15.01 1.68 0.93
N SER A 202 14.84 2.92 1.37
CA SER A 202 13.60 3.40 1.98
C SER A 202 13.10 4.63 1.21
N SER A 203 11.78 4.73 1.04
CA SER A 203 11.15 5.79 0.25
C SER A 203 10.11 6.52 1.06
N CYS A 204 10.32 7.82 1.30
CA CYS A 204 9.23 8.71 1.70
C CYS A 204 8.43 9.08 0.46
N LEU A 205 7.11 8.88 0.50
CA LEU A 205 6.21 9.20 -0.60
C LEU A 205 5.54 10.54 -0.34
N PHE A 206 5.60 11.42 -1.32
CA PHE A 206 4.97 12.73 -1.34
C PHE A 206 4.00 12.82 -2.52
N VAL A 207 2.96 13.63 -2.39
CA VAL A 207 1.93 13.73 -3.42
C VAL A 207 1.64 15.16 -3.82
N ARG A 208 1.68 15.42 -5.12
CA ARG A 208 1.08 16.61 -5.71
C ARG A 208 -0.35 16.26 -6.11
N LYS A 209 -1.31 16.85 -5.40
CA LYS A 209 -2.74 16.63 -5.65
C LYS A 209 -3.23 17.37 -6.89
N GLY A 210 -4.33 16.91 -7.45
CA GLY A 210 -5.01 17.49 -8.59
C GLY A 210 -5.79 16.44 -9.37
N ARG A 211 -6.58 16.84 -10.38
CA ARG A 211 -7.39 15.91 -11.19
C ARG A 211 -6.62 14.68 -11.69
N THR A 212 -5.36 14.92 -12.05
CA THR A 212 -4.33 13.88 -12.16
C THR A 212 -3.29 14.18 -11.09
N PHE A 213 -3.22 13.34 -10.06
CA PHE A 213 -2.22 13.49 -9.01
C PHE A 213 -0.89 12.85 -9.43
N GLU A 214 0.20 13.34 -8.84
CA GLU A 214 1.54 12.80 -9.06
C GLU A 214 2.14 12.36 -7.73
N VAL A 215 2.74 11.17 -7.69
CA VAL A 215 3.46 10.68 -6.51
C VAL A 215 4.96 10.76 -6.77
N TYR A 216 5.67 11.27 -5.78
CA TYR A 216 7.12 11.43 -5.77
C TYR A 216 7.70 10.60 -4.63
N ALA A 217 8.75 9.83 -4.91
CA ALA A 217 9.52 9.14 -3.89
C ALA A 217 10.82 9.90 -3.65
N VAL A 218 11.08 10.29 -2.40
CA VAL A 218 12.41 10.68 -1.94
C VAL A 218 13.05 9.44 -1.34
N ARG A 219 14.08 8.94 -2.02
CA ARG A 219 14.73 7.68 -1.66
C ARG A 219 15.94 7.95 -0.78
N ARG A 220 16.06 7.18 0.30
CA ARG A 220 17.29 7.04 1.07
C ARG A 220 17.85 5.64 0.82
N LEU A 221 19.15 5.59 0.53
CA LEU A 221 19.91 4.35 0.47
C LEU A 221 20.73 4.25 1.75
N GLU A 222 20.57 3.14 2.45
CA GLU A 222 21.37 2.78 3.62
C GLU A 222 22.15 1.52 3.26
N GLU A 223 23.47 1.55 3.45
CA GLU A 223 24.35 0.42 3.20
C GLU A 223 25.06 0.02 4.49
N GLY A 224 25.18 -1.28 4.70
CA GLY A 224 25.78 -1.83 5.91
C GLY A 224 26.46 -3.18 5.68
N PHE A 225 27.24 -3.58 6.68
CA PHE A 225 27.86 -4.89 6.77
C PHE A 225 27.26 -5.65 7.95
N TYR A 226 26.90 -6.91 7.72
CA TYR A 226 26.49 -7.85 8.75
C TYR A 226 27.74 -8.58 9.26
N GLN A 227 28.28 -8.23 10.43
CA GLN A 227 29.27 -9.09 11.08
C GLN A 227 28.53 -10.19 11.83
N GLY A 228 28.57 -11.41 11.30
CA GLY A 228 27.92 -12.57 11.90
C GLY A 228 28.42 -12.82 13.33
N GLY A 229 27.48 -12.81 14.28
CA GLY A 229 27.71 -13.11 15.69
C GLY A 229 27.21 -11.98 16.60
N TYR A 230 25.91 -11.99 16.93
CA TYR A 230 25.27 -11.20 17.99
C TYR A 230 26.05 -9.94 18.46
N GLY A 231 26.20 -8.92 17.61
CA GLY A 231 26.99 -7.76 18.02
C GLY A 231 27.30 -6.72 16.95
N ARG A 232 26.62 -5.58 17.08
CA ARG A 232 26.89 -4.24 16.51
C ARG A 232 26.86 -4.07 14.99
N GLU A 233 25.78 -3.43 14.55
CA GLU A 233 25.64 -2.81 13.24
C GLU A 233 26.51 -1.54 13.17
N ASN A 234 27.40 -1.46 12.18
CA ASN A 234 28.02 -0.19 11.80
C ASN A 234 27.17 0.42 10.68
N LEU A 235 26.20 1.26 11.06
CA LEU A 235 25.35 1.99 10.12
C LEU A 235 26.19 3.14 9.50
N ARG A 236 26.43 3.13 8.20
CA ARG A 236 26.99 4.29 7.49
C ARG A 236 25.89 4.98 6.72
N LEU A 237 25.26 5.97 7.34
CA LEU A 237 24.35 6.88 6.64
C LEU A 237 25.18 7.81 5.77
N THR A 238 25.09 7.66 4.45
CA THR A 238 25.62 8.68 3.53
C THR A 238 24.49 9.67 3.25
N GLU A 239 24.57 10.89 3.82
CA GLU A 239 23.65 11.99 3.46
C GLU A 239 23.71 12.35 1.96
N GLU A 240 24.76 11.93 1.24
CA GLU A 240 25.01 12.20 -0.18
C GLU A 240 24.12 11.42 -1.18
N GLY A 241 23.14 10.61 -0.73
CA GLY A 241 22.44 9.63 -1.58
C GLY A 241 20.95 9.88 -1.89
N MET A 242 20.38 11.04 -1.55
CA MET A 242 18.94 11.27 -1.77
C MET A 242 18.61 11.52 -3.25
N ALA A 243 17.67 10.75 -3.79
CA ALA A 243 17.18 10.91 -5.16
C ALA A 243 15.65 11.07 -5.19
N VAL A 244 15.18 11.97 -6.05
CA VAL A 244 13.75 12.08 -6.39
C VAL A 244 13.45 11.16 -7.56
N VAL A 245 12.41 10.33 -7.41
CA VAL A 245 11.85 9.55 -8.51
C VAL A 245 10.36 9.86 -8.61
N ARG A 246 9.88 10.14 -9.83
CA ARG A 246 8.44 10.20 -10.10
C ARG A 246 7.90 8.78 -10.14
N VAL A 247 6.95 8.47 -9.27
CA VAL A 247 6.30 7.16 -9.22
C VAL A 247 5.06 7.23 -10.12
N HIS A 248 5.09 6.47 -11.22
CA HIS A 248 3.95 6.37 -12.11
C HIS A 248 2.94 5.37 -11.54
N LEU A 249 2.02 5.86 -10.70
CA LEU A 249 0.83 5.12 -10.31
C LEU A 249 -0.16 5.18 -11.47
N ARG A 250 -0.10 4.19 -12.37
CA ARG A 250 -1.04 4.11 -13.48
C ARG A 250 -2.39 3.60 -12.97
N VAL A 251 -3.38 4.49 -12.99
CA VAL A 251 -4.80 4.09 -13.07
C VAL A 251 -5.01 3.44 -14.45
N SER A 252 -4.51 2.23 -14.63
CA SER A 252 -4.65 1.50 -15.87
C SER A 252 -6.03 0.83 -15.90
N PRO A 253 -6.82 1.00 -16.97
CA PRO A 253 -7.97 0.13 -17.24
C PRO A 253 -7.57 -1.36 -17.30
N GLU A 254 -6.28 -1.64 -17.50
CA GLU A 254 -5.67 -2.96 -17.56
C GLU A 254 -4.87 -3.30 -16.29
N ALA A 255 -5.20 -2.74 -15.12
CA ALA A 255 -4.60 -3.16 -13.84
C ALA A 255 -5.01 -4.61 -13.49
N ARG A 256 -4.56 -5.57 -14.29
CA ARG A 256 -4.88 -7.01 -14.23
C ARG A 256 -4.17 -7.74 -13.08
N GLN A 257 -3.23 -7.09 -12.40
CA GLN A 257 -2.48 -7.71 -11.30
C GLN A 257 -3.29 -7.79 -9.99
N PHE A 258 -4.24 -6.87 -9.76
CA PHE A 258 -5.09 -6.89 -8.56
C PHE A 258 -6.54 -6.53 -8.90
N PRO A 259 -7.24 -7.33 -9.73
CA PRO A 259 -8.64 -7.09 -10.00
C PRO A 259 -9.41 -7.16 -8.67
N LEU A 260 -10.20 -6.12 -8.39
CA LEU A 260 -11.22 -6.22 -7.36
C LEU A 260 -12.39 -6.96 -7.96
N VAL A 261 -12.61 -8.18 -7.51
CA VAL A 261 -13.80 -8.94 -7.90
C VAL A 261 -14.91 -8.49 -6.97
N ARG A 262 -15.93 -7.84 -7.55
CA ARG A 262 -17.19 -7.64 -6.83
C ARG A 262 -17.79 -9.01 -6.59
N LEU A 263 -17.91 -9.39 -5.32
CA LEU A 263 -18.52 -10.65 -4.95
C LEU A 263 -20.05 -10.50 -4.96
N PHE A 264 -20.57 -9.37 -4.46
CA PHE A 264 -22.00 -9.02 -4.40
C PHE A 264 -22.22 -7.56 -3.96
#